data_AF-A0A4P9IYM4-F1
#
_entry.id   AF-A0A4P9IYM4-F1
#
_cell.length_a   1.000
_cell.length_b   1.000
_cell.length_c   1.000
_cell.angle_alpha   90.00
_cell.angle_beta   90.00
_cell.angle_gamma   90.00
#
_symmetry.space_group_name_H-M   'P 1'
#
loop_
_entity.id
_entity.type
_entity.pdbx_description
1 polymer ?
#
loop_
_entity_poly.entity_id
_entity_poly.type
_entity_poly.pdbx_seq_one_letter_code
_entity_poly.pdbx_strand_id
1 'polypeptide(L)'
;MKKYYKLTELDKAYDISVDDAHYLNSETDISFCLYCKTSDIILGGYKESKFFGFGKATYSGLIKLTKAQQTTIFESKKLSLTKSTLLQKDKVTNYSSRYPYSLELPNKMFEDWLAAPFEKIPLVTIPFYFQPEQRQSMLKQFCKGIFDISDNKEKLMEKASAVFDPSQPVPDELFPTSKIFTFDDVCIEPDELEKAKHYLFGNKEESTSNTKLRPIDVMLINILNEFPNDRPSKIWERLKEDLSNEPRKLDTNEIVDEVGKDTLYWFDHNAEIQQIKRKSFYNLVSRLKNN
;
A
#
# COMPACT_ATOMS: atom_id res chain seq x y z
N MET A 1 -19.44 -0.68 -11.57
CA MET A 1 -18.68 0.24 -10.70
C MET A 1 -17.29 0.48 -11.31
N LYS A 2 -16.71 1.68 -11.15
CA LYS A 2 -15.35 1.97 -11.64
C LYS A 2 -14.32 1.18 -10.81
N LYS A 3 -13.26 0.66 -11.46
CA LYS A 3 -12.26 -0.20 -10.80
C LYS A 3 -11.16 0.58 -10.05
N TYR A 4 -11.00 1.87 -10.31
CA TYR A 4 -10.04 2.77 -9.67
C TYR A 4 -10.33 4.23 -10.06
N TYR A 5 -9.71 5.16 -9.35
CA TYR A 5 -9.77 6.59 -9.62
C TYR A 5 -8.35 7.16 -9.73
N LYS A 6 -8.12 8.01 -10.73
CA LYS A 6 -6.87 8.79 -10.79
C LYS A 6 -6.96 9.96 -9.83
N LEU A 7 -5.82 10.40 -9.30
CA LEU A 7 -5.80 11.57 -8.39
C LEU A 7 -6.45 12.82 -9.01
N THR A 8 -6.22 13.05 -10.29
CA THR A 8 -6.80 14.20 -11.04
C THR A 8 -8.32 14.18 -11.14
N GLU A 9 -8.96 13.03 -10.87
CA GLU A 9 -10.41 12.86 -10.90
C GLU A 9 -11.05 13.05 -9.51
N LEU A 10 -10.26 12.93 -8.44
CA LEU A 10 -10.77 12.88 -7.07
C LEU A 10 -11.40 14.21 -6.63
N ASP A 11 -10.80 15.32 -7.03
CA ASP A 11 -11.30 16.66 -6.72
C ASP A 11 -12.72 16.86 -7.26
N LYS A 12 -12.92 16.61 -8.56
CA LYS A 12 -14.23 16.77 -9.22
C LYS A 12 -15.28 15.76 -8.77
N ALA A 13 -14.86 14.55 -8.38
CA ALA A 13 -15.79 13.46 -8.08
C ALA A 13 -16.13 13.35 -6.59
N TYR A 14 -15.24 13.81 -5.71
CA TYR A 14 -15.31 13.57 -4.26
C TYR A 14 -14.83 14.74 -3.40
N ASP A 15 -14.52 15.91 -4.00
CA ASP A 15 -13.99 17.09 -3.28
C ASP A 15 -12.66 16.80 -2.54
N ILE A 16 -11.88 15.85 -3.06
CA ILE A 16 -10.55 15.49 -2.52
C ILE A 16 -9.49 16.14 -3.39
N SER A 17 -8.85 17.17 -2.85
CA SER A 17 -7.80 17.91 -3.55
C SER A 17 -6.48 17.12 -3.64
N VAL A 18 -5.54 17.62 -4.45
CA VAL A 18 -4.18 17.06 -4.49
C VAL A 18 -3.47 17.22 -3.14
N ASP A 19 -3.72 18.31 -2.42
CA ASP A 19 -3.15 18.55 -1.09
C ASP A 19 -3.69 17.55 -0.06
N ASP A 20 -4.97 17.18 -0.16
CA ASP A 20 -5.54 16.11 0.65
C ASP A 20 -4.88 14.77 0.37
N ALA A 21 -4.61 14.46 -0.91
CA ALA A 21 -3.86 13.26 -1.27
C ALA A 21 -2.43 13.27 -0.68
N HIS A 22 -1.77 14.43 -0.63
CA HIS A 22 -0.48 14.59 0.05
C HIS A 22 -0.59 14.34 1.56
N TYR A 23 -1.61 14.89 2.22
CA TYR A 23 -1.88 14.65 3.64
C TYR A 23 -2.14 13.16 3.93
N LEU A 24 -2.98 12.51 3.12
CA LEU A 24 -3.26 11.08 3.24
C LEU A 24 -1.97 10.26 3.09
N ASN A 25 -1.11 10.64 2.15
CA ASN A 25 0.17 9.98 2.00
C ASN A 25 1.10 10.19 3.22
N SER A 26 1.14 11.34 3.86
CA SER A 26 2.08 11.57 4.98
C SER A 26 1.55 11.09 6.33
N GLU A 27 0.27 11.32 6.62
CA GLU A 27 -0.29 11.17 7.98
C GLU A 27 -1.13 9.90 8.18
N THR A 28 -1.38 9.13 7.11
CA THR A 28 -2.27 7.96 7.19
C THR A 28 -1.64 6.70 6.60
N ASP A 29 -2.35 5.59 6.75
CA ASP A 29 -2.01 4.29 6.17
C ASP A 29 -2.75 4.02 4.84
N ILE A 30 -3.28 5.08 4.19
CA ILE A 30 -3.85 4.97 2.84
C ILE A 30 -2.80 4.50 1.85
N SER A 31 -3.19 3.48 1.09
CA SER A 31 -2.38 2.87 0.03
C SER A 31 -2.85 3.34 -1.33
N PHE A 32 -2.01 4.13 -1.99
CA PHE A 32 -2.15 4.44 -3.41
C PHE A 32 -1.49 3.34 -4.27
N CYS A 33 -1.90 3.28 -5.52
CA CYS A 33 -1.34 2.36 -6.52
C CYS A 33 -0.94 3.13 -7.79
N LEU A 34 -0.33 2.44 -8.75
CA LEU A 34 -0.01 3.01 -10.05
C LEU A 34 -0.79 2.31 -11.15
N TYR A 35 -1.26 3.09 -12.13
CA TYR A 35 -1.71 2.54 -13.38
C TYR A 35 -0.51 2.23 -14.30
N CYS A 36 -0.27 0.95 -14.55
CA CYS A 36 0.73 0.48 -15.49
C CYS A 36 0.15 0.42 -16.91
N LYS A 37 0.71 1.24 -17.81
CA LYS A 37 0.50 1.09 -19.25
C LYS A 37 1.05 -0.25 -19.73
N THR A 38 0.52 -0.74 -20.85
CA THR A 38 0.90 -2.01 -21.47
C THR A 38 2.41 -2.22 -21.48
N SER A 39 2.86 -3.24 -20.75
CA SER A 39 4.27 -3.59 -20.62
C SER A 39 4.43 -5.10 -20.59
N ASP A 40 5.53 -5.58 -21.18
CA ASP A 40 5.94 -6.97 -21.01
C ASP A 40 6.57 -7.17 -19.63
N ILE A 41 6.18 -8.26 -18.97
CA ILE A 41 6.55 -8.58 -17.61
C ILE A 41 6.91 -10.07 -17.47
N ILE A 42 7.75 -10.35 -16.48
CA ILE A 42 8.05 -11.70 -16.01
C ILE A 42 7.35 -11.88 -14.67
N LEU A 43 6.36 -12.77 -14.64
CA LEU A 43 5.68 -13.19 -13.43
C LEU A 43 6.55 -14.18 -12.65
N GLY A 44 6.48 -14.13 -11.33
CA GLY A 44 7.23 -15.05 -10.50
C GLY A 44 6.84 -15.02 -9.04
N GLY A 45 7.73 -15.54 -8.21
CA GLY A 45 7.59 -15.60 -6.76
C GLY A 45 8.94 -15.62 -6.08
N TYR A 46 8.96 -15.30 -4.78
CA TYR A 46 10.16 -15.34 -3.97
C TYR A 46 10.17 -16.59 -3.10
N LYS A 47 11.31 -17.28 -3.07
CA LYS A 47 11.62 -18.33 -2.10
C LYS A 47 13.04 -18.06 -1.59
N GLU A 48 13.20 -17.98 -0.27
CA GLU A 48 14.50 -17.71 0.38
C GLU A 48 15.21 -16.49 -0.22
N SER A 49 14.47 -15.39 -0.42
CA SER A 49 14.94 -14.13 -1.01
C SER A 49 15.40 -14.20 -2.47
N LYS A 50 15.31 -15.36 -3.12
CA LYS A 50 15.60 -15.57 -4.53
C LYS A 50 14.32 -15.55 -5.35
N PHE A 51 14.38 -15.00 -6.57
CA PHE A 51 13.22 -14.91 -7.46
C PHE A 51 13.19 -16.08 -8.44
N PHE A 52 12.02 -16.73 -8.50
CA PHE A 52 11.71 -17.83 -9.39
C PHE A 52 10.70 -17.33 -10.43
N GLY A 53 11.03 -17.47 -11.71
CA GLY A 53 10.13 -17.07 -12.79
C GLY A 53 9.09 -18.15 -13.09
N PHE A 54 7.86 -17.74 -13.41
CA PHE A 54 6.75 -18.65 -13.73
C PHE A 54 6.29 -18.52 -15.17
N GLY A 55 6.40 -17.31 -15.74
CA GLY A 55 5.94 -17.05 -17.09
C GLY A 55 6.20 -15.62 -17.54
N LYS A 56 6.27 -15.44 -18.86
CA LYS A 56 6.22 -14.14 -19.51
C LYS A 56 4.75 -13.78 -19.78
N ALA A 57 4.40 -12.51 -19.62
CA ALA A 57 3.09 -12.01 -20.01
C ALA A 57 3.16 -10.53 -20.40
N THR A 58 2.06 -10.01 -20.94
CA THR A 58 1.82 -8.59 -21.12
C THR A 58 0.78 -8.12 -20.10
N TYR A 59 1.00 -6.96 -19.48
CA TYR A 59 0.12 -6.42 -18.45
C TYR A 59 -0.22 -4.95 -18.67
N SER A 60 -1.50 -4.61 -18.47
CA SER A 60 -1.96 -3.22 -18.37
C SER A 60 -3.06 -3.09 -17.32
N GLY A 61 -2.71 -2.52 -16.17
CA GLY A 61 -3.59 -2.45 -15.01
C GLY A 61 -2.88 -1.90 -13.79
N LEU A 62 -3.49 -2.06 -12.62
CA LEU A 62 -2.97 -1.49 -11.38
C LEU A 62 -1.81 -2.30 -10.80
N ILE A 63 -0.77 -1.63 -10.33
CA ILE A 63 0.37 -2.24 -9.64
C ILE A 63 0.55 -1.62 -8.26
N LYS A 64 1.02 -2.42 -7.31
CA LYS A 64 1.18 -2.02 -5.91
C LYS A 64 2.35 -1.04 -5.76
N LEU A 65 2.16 -0.02 -4.91
CA LEU A 65 3.23 0.79 -4.35
C LEU A 65 3.56 0.33 -2.93
N THR A 66 4.83 0.33 -2.57
CA THR A 66 5.22 0.35 -1.15
C THR A 66 5.10 1.77 -0.60
N LYS A 67 5.00 1.93 0.73
CA LYS A 67 4.93 3.26 1.34
C LYS A 67 6.11 4.16 0.93
N ALA A 68 7.33 3.61 0.91
CA ALA A 68 8.52 4.36 0.48
C ALA A 68 8.43 4.82 -1.00
N GLN A 69 7.93 3.96 -1.88
CA GLN A 69 7.73 4.30 -3.29
C GLN A 69 6.63 5.36 -3.47
N GLN A 70 5.55 5.25 -2.68
CA GLN A 70 4.47 6.23 -2.62
C GLN A 70 4.99 7.59 -2.17
N THR A 71 5.72 7.66 -1.05
CA THR A 71 6.36 8.91 -0.61
C THR A 71 7.26 9.50 -1.69
N THR A 72 8.09 8.66 -2.33
CA THR A 72 8.99 9.11 -3.41
C THR A 72 8.22 9.75 -4.56
N ILE A 73 7.12 9.16 -5.04
CA ILE A 73 6.38 9.71 -6.18
C ILE A 73 5.58 10.96 -5.83
N PHE A 74 5.08 11.08 -4.59
CA PHE A 74 4.42 12.30 -4.12
C PHE A 74 5.42 13.45 -3.98
N GLU A 75 6.64 13.22 -3.49
CA GLU A 75 7.64 14.28 -3.31
C GLU A 75 8.35 14.66 -4.61
N SER A 76 8.84 13.67 -5.36
CA SER A 76 9.69 13.89 -6.55
C SER A 76 8.91 13.90 -7.87
N LYS A 77 7.61 13.61 -7.83
CA LYS A 77 6.68 13.50 -8.98
C LYS A 77 7.04 12.41 -10.00
N LYS A 78 8.10 11.64 -9.76
CA LYS A 78 8.60 10.59 -10.64
C LYS A 78 9.08 9.39 -9.83
N LEU A 79 8.87 8.20 -10.36
CA LEU A 79 9.33 6.97 -9.74
C LEU A 79 9.79 5.97 -10.80
N SER A 80 11.00 5.44 -10.66
CA SER A 80 11.52 4.40 -11.54
C SER A 80 11.37 3.04 -10.86
N LEU A 81 10.65 2.11 -11.48
CA LEU A 81 10.42 0.77 -10.96
C LEU A 81 10.96 -0.28 -11.91
N THR A 82 11.69 -1.27 -11.38
CA THR A 82 12.12 -2.47 -12.12
C THR A 82 11.21 -3.67 -11.86
N LYS A 83 10.47 -3.63 -10.75
CA LYS A 83 9.58 -4.68 -10.27
C LYS A 83 8.43 -4.11 -9.46
N SER A 84 7.33 -4.85 -9.39
CA SER A 84 6.19 -4.54 -8.54
C SER A 84 5.33 -5.80 -8.37
N THR A 85 4.10 -5.63 -7.90
CA THR A 85 3.12 -6.67 -7.65
C THR A 85 1.82 -6.31 -8.36
N LEU A 86 1.23 -7.28 -9.04
CA LEU A 86 -0.06 -7.12 -9.71
C LEU A 86 -1.20 -6.99 -8.70
N LEU A 87 -2.13 -6.07 -8.97
CA LEU A 87 -3.38 -5.95 -8.22
C LEU A 87 -4.58 -6.52 -9.00
N GLN A 88 -4.47 -6.66 -10.33
CA GLN A 88 -5.58 -7.07 -11.20
C GLN A 88 -5.20 -8.28 -12.07
N LYS A 89 -5.37 -9.49 -11.56
CA LYS A 89 -5.01 -10.73 -12.27
C LYS A 89 -5.71 -10.85 -13.64
N ASP A 90 -6.94 -10.34 -13.77
CA ASP A 90 -7.74 -10.34 -15.01
C ASP A 90 -7.16 -9.46 -16.13
N LYS A 91 -6.16 -8.63 -15.83
CA LYS A 91 -5.49 -7.74 -16.80
C LYS A 91 -4.21 -8.31 -17.41
N VAL A 92 -3.85 -9.53 -17.04
CA VAL A 92 -2.74 -10.26 -17.66
C VAL A 92 -3.20 -10.84 -19.00
N THR A 93 -2.40 -10.62 -20.04
CA THR A 93 -2.64 -11.10 -21.41
C THR A 93 -1.37 -11.73 -21.98
N ASN A 94 -1.47 -12.47 -23.08
CA ASN A 94 -0.33 -13.09 -23.77
C ASN A 94 0.60 -13.91 -22.85
N TYR A 95 0.02 -14.62 -21.89
CA TYR A 95 0.78 -15.43 -20.95
C TYR A 95 1.46 -16.61 -21.66
N SER A 96 2.73 -16.85 -21.34
CA SER A 96 3.53 -17.99 -21.75
C SER A 96 4.35 -18.49 -20.57
N SER A 97 4.22 -19.78 -20.26
CA SER A 97 5.05 -20.44 -19.24
C SER A 97 6.46 -20.77 -19.72
N ARG A 98 6.80 -20.48 -20.98
CA ARG A 98 8.13 -20.74 -21.53
C ARG A 98 9.12 -19.68 -21.05
N TYR A 99 10.31 -20.13 -20.68
CA TYR A 99 11.43 -19.25 -20.37
C TYR A 99 11.86 -18.48 -21.64
N PRO A 100 11.88 -17.13 -21.61
CA PRO A 100 11.99 -16.34 -22.83
C PRO A 100 13.43 -15.92 -23.20
N TYR A 101 14.44 -16.47 -22.53
CA TYR A 101 15.85 -16.09 -22.70
C TYR A 101 16.69 -17.28 -23.18
N SER A 102 17.82 -16.99 -23.83
CA SER A 102 18.78 -18.03 -24.22
C SER A 102 19.82 -18.31 -23.14
N LEU A 103 19.84 -17.54 -22.06
CA LEU A 103 20.77 -17.68 -20.94
C LEU A 103 20.37 -18.84 -20.03
N GLU A 104 21.32 -19.66 -19.62
CA GLU A 104 21.09 -20.72 -18.65
C GLU A 104 20.69 -20.19 -17.26
N LEU A 105 20.10 -21.06 -16.45
CA LEU A 105 19.73 -20.81 -15.06
C LEU A 105 20.69 -21.56 -14.12
N PRO A 106 21.01 -21.03 -12.93
CA PRO A 106 20.63 -19.72 -12.43
C PRO A 106 21.36 -18.58 -13.17
N ASN A 107 20.77 -17.40 -13.20
CA ASN A 107 21.43 -16.18 -13.67
C ASN A 107 21.25 -15.03 -12.67
N LYS A 108 21.77 -13.85 -13.01
CA LYS A 108 21.75 -12.67 -12.12
C LYS A 108 20.35 -12.25 -11.64
N MET A 109 19.30 -12.59 -12.38
CA MET A 109 17.93 -12.17 -12.11
C MET A 109 17.06 -13.32 -11.57
N PHE A 110 17.30 -14.54 -12.04
CA PHE A 110 16.43 -15.68 -11.79
C PHE A 110 17.24 -16.85 -11.26
N GLU A 111 16.80 -17.41 -10.13
CA GLU A 111 17.38 -18.64 -9.60
C GLU A 111 16.98 -19.85 -10.43
N ASP A 112 15.69 -19.95 -10.76
CA ASP A 112 15.15 -21.05 -11.54
C ASP A 112 13.81 -20.64 -12.19
N TRP A 113 13.27 -21.51 -13.04
CA TRP A 113 12.04 -21.30 -13.79
C TRP A 113 11.01 -22.40 -13.53
N LEU A 114 10.02 -22.07 -12.71
CA LEU A 114 8.94 -22.98 -12.33
C LEU A 114 7.75 -22.76 -13.26
N ALA A 115 7.84 -23.32 -14.47
CA ALA A 115 6.78 -23.25 -15.46
C ALA A 115 5.46 -23.81 -14.88
N ALA A 116 4.47 -22.94 -14.72
CA ALA A 116 3.18 -23.29 -14.15
C ALA A 116 2.06 -22.68 -15.01
N PRO A 117 0.94 -23.38 -15.25
CA PRO A 117 -0.24 -22.73 -15.84
C PRO A 117 -0.67 -21.52 -15.01
N PHE A 118 -1.09 -20.43 -15.66
CA PHE A 118 -1.42 -19.17 -14.99
C PHE A 118 -2.53 -19.32 -13.94
N GLU A 119 -3.47 -20.24 -14.18
CA GLU A 119 -4.58 -20.58 -13.30
C GLU A 119 -4.10 -21.25 -12.00
N LYS A 120 -3.01 -22.01 -12.08
CA LYS A 120 -2.45 -22.76 -10.95
C LYS A 120 -1.52 -21.94 -10.07
N ILE A 121 -1.22 -20.68 -10.44
CA ILE A 121 -0.42 -19.78 -9.60
C ILE A 121 -1.29 -19.37 -8.41
N PRO A 122 -1.02 -19.89 -7.18
CA PRO A 122 -1.92 -19.77 -6.03
C PRO A 122 -1.75 -18.44 -5.29
N LEU A 123 -0.97 -17.52 -5.85
CA LEU A 123 -0.59 -16.29 -5.17
C LEU A 123 -1.72 -15.26 -5.24
N VAL A 124 -2.20 -14.84 -4.07
CA VAL A 124 -3.13 -13.72 -3.89
C VAL A 124 -2.56 -12.43 -4.49
N THR A 125 -1.22 -12.28 -4.44
CA THR A 125 -0.50 -11.18 -5.05
C THR A 125 0.66 -11.72 -5.87
N ILE A 126 0.73 -11.38 -7.16
CA ILE A 126 1.74 -11.93 -8.07
C ILE A 126 2.83 -10.88 -8.28
N PRO A 127 4.04 -11.07 -7.71
CA PRO A 127 5.16 -10.19 -8.00
C PRO A 127 5.64 -10.40 -9.43
N PHE A 128 6.18 -9.34 -10.02
CA PHE A 128 6.71 -9.36 -11.36
C PHE A 128 7.92 -8.44 -11.51
N TYR A 129 8.75 -8.73 -12.49
CA TYR A 129 9.75 -7.80 -13.04
C TYR A 129 9.27 -7.29 -14.39
N PHE A 130 9.52 -6.01 -14.71
CA PHE A 130 9.45 -5.58 -16.11
C PHE A 130 10.47 -6.37 -16.90
N GLN A 131 10.09 -6.82 -18.10
CA GLN A 131 10.90 -7.78 -18.87
C GLN A 131 12.37 -7.33 -18.95
N PRO A 132 13.29 -8.08 -18.32
CA PRO A 132 14.71 -7.80 -18.41
C PRO A 132 15.21 -7.86 -19.85
N GLU A 133 16.19 -7.01 -20.15
CA GLU A 133 16.92 -7.03 -21.41
C GLU A 133 18.07 -8.04 -21.34
N GLN A 134 18.10 -8.96 -22.30
CA GLN A 134 19.27 -9.80 -22.52
C GLN A 134 20.22 -9.07 -23.47
N ARG A 135 21.41 -8.73 -22.97
CA ARG A 135 22.47 -8.08 -23.75
C ARG A 135 23.83 -8.27 -23.11
N GLN A 136 24.87 -8.00 -23.87
CA GLN A 136 26.22 -7.89 -23.33
C GLN A 136 26.39 -6.61 -22.48
N SER A 137 27.24 -6.70 -21.46
CA SER A 137 27.58 -5.57 -20.61
C SER A 137 28.43 -4.54 -21.37
N MET A 138 27.97 -3.28 -21.44
CA MET A 138 28.74 -2.20 -22.08
C MET A 138 30.08 -1.96 -21.38
N LEU A 139 30.14 -2.12 -20.06
CA LEU A 139 31.41 -2.00 -19.32
C LEU A 139 32.38 -3.11 -19.72
N LYS A 140 31.91 -4.37 -19.82
CA LYS A 140 32.76 -5.49 -20.24
C LYS A 140 33.20 -5.36 -21.70
N GLN A 141 32.32 -4.89 -22.58
CA GLN A 141 32.66 -4.57 -23.97
C GLN A 141 33.74 -3.48 -24.04
N PHE A 142 33.61 -2.41 -23.25
CA PHE A 142 34.61 -1.35 -23.18
C PHE A 142 35.96 -1.88 -22.67
N CYS A 143 35.97 -2.65 -21.58
CA CYS A 143 37.18 -3.29 -21.05
C CYS A 143 37.84 -4.19 -22.08
N LYS A 144 37.04 -5.00 -22.81
CA LYS A 144 37.54 -5.85 -23.89
C LYS A 144 38.14 -5.02 -25.03
N GLY A 145 37.47 -3.95 -25.46
CA GLY A 145 37.99 -3.05 -26.50
C GLY A 145 39.32 -2.41 -26.13
N ILE A 146 39.49 -1.95 -24.88
CA ILE A 146 40.78 -1.44 -24.38
C ILE A 146 41.84 -2.55 -24.37
N PHE A 147 41.48 -3.75 -23.91
CA PHE A 147 42.39 -4.89 -23.84
C PHE A 147 42.87 -5.32 -25.24
N ASP A 148 41.98 -5.34 -26.22
CA ASP A 148 42.29 -5.79 -27.59
C ASP A 148 43.27 -4.86 -28.30
N ILE A 149 43.17 -3.54 -28.05
CA ILE A 149 43.98 -2.48 -28.69
C ILE A 149 45.29 -2.17 -27.92
N SER A 150 45.41 -2.60 -26.66
CA SER A 150 46.58 -2.33 -25.84
C SER A 150 47.78 -3.22 -26.17
N ASP A 151 48.97 -2.62 -26.26
CA ASP A 151 50.25 -3.34 -26.38
C ASP A 151 50.69 -3.98 -25.06
N ASN A 152 50.14 -3.55 -23.92
CA ASN A 152 50.54 -4.02 -22.59
C ASN A 152 49.43 -4.86 -21.94
N LYS A 153 49.11 -5.99 -22.59
CA LYS A 153 47.98 -6.86 -22.25
C LYS A 153 48.12 -7.50 -20.88
N GLU A 154 49.32 -7.91 -20.46
CA GLU A 154 49.56 -8.57 -19.17
C GLU A 154 49.14 -7.70 -17.98
N LYS A 155 49.54 -6.42 -17.98
CA LYS A 155 49.21 -5.47 -16.90
C LYS A 155 47.72 -5.09 -16.87
N LEU A 156 47.04 -5.13 -18.01
CA LEU A 156 45.60 -4.90 -18.09
C LEU A 156 44.80 -6.14 -17.70
N MET A 157 45.31 -7.34 -17.99
CA MET A 157 44.67 -8.60 -17.62
C MET A 157 44.53 -8.68 -16.10
N GLU A 158 45.58 -8.35 -15.34
CA GLU A 158 45.55 -8.33 -13.88
C GLU A 158 44.48 -7.38 -13.32
N LYS A 159 44.30 -6.20 -13.94
CA LYS A 159 43.29 -5.22 -13.54
C LYS A 159 41.86 -5.57 -13.97
N ALA A 160 41.71 -6.13 -15.17
CA ALA A 160 40.40 -6.44 -15.76
C ALA A 160 39.78 -7.70 -15.17
N SER A 161 40.61 -8.69 -14.78
CA SER A 161 40.16 -9.98 -14.23
C SER A 161 39.28 -9.85 -12.98
N ALA A 162 39.38 -8.73 -12.25
CA ALA A 162 38.48 -8.41 -11.14
C ALA A 162 37.02 -8.16 -11.57
N VAL A 163 36.79 -7.86 -12.85
CA VAL A 163 35.47 -7.50 -13.42
C VAL A 163 35.00 -8.54 -14.44
N PHE A 164 35.90 -9.01 -15.31
CA PHE A 164 35.65 -9.99 -16.36
C PHE A 164 36.98 -10.41 -17.00
N ASP A 165 37.12 -11.66 -17.43
CA ASP A 165 38.26 -12.11 -18.23
C ASP A 165 38.19 -11.53 -19.66
N PRO A 166 38.99 -10.51 -20.00
CA PRO A 166 38.89 -9.83 -21.30
C PRO A 166 39.34 -10.72 -22.48
N SER A 167 40.00 -11.85 -22.22
CA SER A 167 40.39 -12.81 -23.26
C SER A 167 39.20 -13.56 -23.85
N GLN A 168 38.13 -13.74 -23.07
CA GLN A 168 36.93 -14.46 -23.49
C GLN A 168 35.95 -13.55 -24.25
N PRO A 169 35.00 -14.11 -25.03
CA PRO A 169 33.85 -13.36 -25.53
C PRO A 169 33.02 -12.80 -24.38
N VAL A 170 32.51 -11.57 -24.51
CA VAL A 170 31.62 -10.99 -23.50
C VAL A 170 30.30 -11.77 -23.51
N PRO A 171 29.92 -12.45 -22.41
CA PRO A 171 28.65 -13.16 -22.38
C PRO A 171 27.48 -12.20 -22.31
N ASP A 172 26.34 -12.63 -22.83
CA ASP A 172 25.06 -11.98 -22.54
C ASP A 172 24.74 -12.08 -21.05
N GLU A 173 24.04 -11.08 -20.53
CA GLU A 173 23.51 -11.05 -19.18
C GLU A 173 22.10 -10.46 -19.19
N LEU A 174 21.33 -10.73 -18.15
CA LEU A 174 20.05 -10.07 -17.94
C LEU A 174 20.24 -8.78 -17.15
N PHE A 175 19.78 -7.68 -17.74
CA PHE A 175 19.75 -6.37 -17.10
C PHE A 175 18.31 -6.01 -16.71
N PRO A 176 18.10 -5.55 -15.47
CA PRO A 176 16.77 -5.10 -15.05
C PRO A 176 16.37 -3.88 -15.88
N THR A 177 15.19 -3.97 -16.50
CA THR A 177 14.58 -2.83 -17.20
C THR A 177 13.72 -2.07 -16.20
N SER A 178 13.85 -0.75 -16.17
CA SER A 178 12.96 0.09 -15.37
C SER A 178 11.91 0.80 -16.22
N LYS A 179 10.75 1.04 -15.62
CA LYS A 179 9.71 1.92 -16.16
C LYS A 179 9.59 3.14 -15.27
N ILE A 180 9.47 4.30 -15.90
CA ILE A 180 9.26 5.57 -15.22
C ILE A 180 7.77 5.81 -15.12
N PHE A 181 7.32 6.07 -13.91
CA PHE A 181 5.98 6.48 -13.54
C PHE A 181 6.01 7.93 -13.09
N THR A 182 4.90 8.62 -13.31
CA THR A 182 4.69 10.01 -12.93
C THR A 182 3.54 10.12 -11.94
N PHE A 183 3.41 11.28 -11.31
CA PHE A 183 2.31 11.55 -10.41
C PHE A 183 0.92 11.32 -11.06
N ASP A 184 0.78 11.58 -12.36
CA ASP A 184 -0.46 11.37 -13.12
C ASP A 184 -0.85 9.89 -13.30
N ASP A 185 0.09 8.98 -13.05
CA ASP A 185 -0.15 7.54 -13.07
C ASP A 185 -0.67 7.04 -11.71
N VAL A 186 -0.64 7.87 -10.66
CA VAL A 186 -1.12 7.50 -9.31
C VAL A 186 -2.64 7.37 -9.30
N CYS A 187 -3.09 6.27 -8.71
CA CYS A 187 -4.48 5.89 -8.59
C CYS A 187 -4.80 5.44 -7.16
N ILE A 188 -6.09 5.38 -6.84
CA ILE A 188 -6.61 4.80 -5.62
C ILE A 188 -7.69 3.77 -5.93
N GLU A 189 -7.66 2.64 -5.25
CA GLU A 189 -8.69 1.60 -5.36
C GLU A 189 -9.94 2.03 -4.57
N PRO A 190 -11.15 1.55 -4.93
CA PRO A 190 -12.39 1.94 -4.26
C PRO A 190 -12.35 1.76 -2.73
N ASP A 191 -11.81 0.64 -2.24
CA ASP A 191 -11.77 0.36 -0.80
C ASP A 191 -10.86 1.34 -0.04
N GLU A 192 -9.70 1.68 -0.63
CA GLU A 192 -8.79 2.69 -0.09
C GLU A 192 -9.39 4.10 -0.21
N LEU A 193 -10.19 4.38 -1.24
CA LEU A 193 -10.89 5.65 -1.38
C LEU A 193 -11.94 5.85 -0.30
N GLU A 194 -12.72 4.83 0.05
CA GLU A 194 -13.67 4.92 1.15
C GLU A 194 -12.96 5.15 2.49
N LYS A 195 -11.83 4.48 2.70
CA LYS A 195 -10.95 4.73 3.85
C LYS A 195 -10.40 6.16 3.85
N ALA A 196 -10.01 6.69 2.69
CA ALA A 196 -9.49 8.04 2.52
C ALA A 196 -10.56 9.09 2.86
N LYS A 197 -11.80 8.91 2.39
CA LYS A 197 -12.94 9.75 2.75
C LYS A 197 -13.18 9.76 4.26
N HIS A 198 -13.02 8.62 4.92
CA HIS A 198 -13.16 8.56 6.37
C HIS A 198 -12.09 9.40 7.10
N TYR A 199 -10.85 9.41 6.62
CA TYR A 199 -9.78 10.25 7.16
C TYR A 199 -10.02 11.75 6.92
N LEU A 200 -10.45 12.13 5.72
CA LEU A 200 -10.59 13.53 5.32
C LEU A 200 -11.88 14.18 5.81
N PHE A 201 -12.99 13.45 5.68
CA PHE A 201 -14.33 13.98 5.89
C PHE A 201 -15.05 13.33 7.05
N GLY A 202 -14.34 12.57 7.89
CA GLY A 202 -14.90 11.89 9.06
C GLY A 202 -15.93 12.75 9.80
N ASN A 203 -17.21 12.45 9.54
CA ASN A 203 -18.45 13.11 9.96
C ASN A 203 -18.84 14.45 9.29
N LYS A 204 -18.72 14.61 7.96
CA LYS A 204 -19.49 15.63 7.23
C LYS A 204 -20.20 15.02 6.01
N GLU A 205 -21.55 15.03 6.11
CA GLU A 205 -22.56 14.79 5.06
C GLU A 205 -22.76 13.31 4.63
N GLU A 206 -23.93 12.64 4.70
CA GLU A 206 -25.33 13.04 4.89
C GLU A 206 -26.13 12.00 5.69
N SER A 207 -26.99 12.53 6.55
CA SER A 207 -28.41 12.16 6.68
C SER A 207 -29.01 11.37 5.50
N THR A 208 -28.97 10.03 5.53
CA THR A 208 -30.12 9.15 5.24
C THR A 208 -29.86 7.73 5.76
N SER A 209 -30.69 7.33 6.73
CA SER A 209 -30.94 5.95 7.22
C SER A 209 -29.77 5.13 7.80
N ASN A 210 -29.75 5.06 9.15
CA ASN A 210 -29.43 3.88 9.98
C ASN A 210 -28.34 2.91 9.52
N THR A 211 -27.10 3.09 10.00
CA THR A 211 -26.19 1.97 10.27
C THR A 211 -25.44 2.16 11.59
N LYS A 212 -25.94 1.49 12.63
CA LYS A 212 -25.41 1.20 13.98
C LYS A 212 -24.31 2.11 14.53
N LEU A 213 -24.72 3.16 15.26
CA LEU A 213 -23.90 3.85 16.26
C LEU A 213 -23.26 2.87 17.25
N ARG A 214 -22.06 3.17 17.76
CA ARG A 214 -21.44 2.37 18.84
C ARG A 214 -22.29 2.49 20.12
N PRO A 215 -22.32 1.48 21.01
CA PRO A 215 -23.14 1.53 22.22
C PRO A 215 -22.85 2.78 23.07
N ILE A 216 -21.56 3.12 23.21
CA ILE A 216 -21.13 4.32 23.95
C ILE A 216 -21.61 5.62 23.29
N ASP A 217 -21.70 5.68 21.97
CA ASP A 217 -22.19 6.89 21.28
C ASP A 217 -23.69 7.05 21.51
N VAL A 218 -24.47 5.96 21.42
CA VAL A 218 -25.91 5.98 21.72
C VAL A 218 -26.17 6.42 23.16
N MET A 219 -25.44 5.84 24.12
CA MET A 219 -25.55 6.22 25.52
C MET A 219 -25.20 7.69 25.74
N LEU A 220 -24.08 8.16 25.18
CA LEU A 220 -23.67 9.56 25.33
C LEU A 220 -24.64 10.53 24.66
N ILE A 221 -25.22 10.18 23.51
CA ILE A 221 -26.27 10.97 22.88
C ILE A 221 -27.50 11.08 23.79
N ASN A 222 -27.93 9.98 24.42
CA ASN A 222 -29.06 10.00 25.35
C ASN A 222 -28.77 10.90 26.57
N ILE A 223 -27.57 10.80 27.15
CA ILE A 223 -27.16 11.66 28.27
C ILE A 223 -27.09 13.13 27.83
N LEU A 224 -26.60 13.41 26.62
CA LEU A 224 -26.55 14.77 26.08
C LEU A 224 -27.93 15.33 25.76
N ASN A 225 -28.90 14.51 25.36
CA ASN A 225 -30.28 14.92 25.18
C ASN A 225 -30.93 15.28 26.53
N GLU A 226 -30.60 14.57 27.61
CA GLU A 226 -31.09 14.88 28.96
C GLU A 226 -30.35 16.07 29.59
N PHE A 227 -29.06 16.23 29.31
CA PHE A 227 -28.20 17.29 29.85
C PHE A 227 -27.48 18.11 28.74
N PRO A 228 -28.21 18.85 27.90
CA PRO A 228 -27.64 19.50 26.71
C PRO A 228 -26.60 20.57 27.02
N ASN A 229 -26.66 21.18 28.20
CA ASN A 229 -25.75 22.25 28.61
C ASN A 229 -24.49 21.74 29.34
N ASP A 230 -24.40 20.45 29.67
CA ASP A 230 -23.33 19.94 30.51
C ASP A 230 -22.01 19.81 29.76
N ARG A 231 -20.94 20.38 30.32
CA ARG A 231 -19.60 20.25 29.71
C ARG A 231 -19.13 18.80 29.75
N PRO A 232 -18.24 18.36 28.85
CA PRO A 232 -17.73 16.99 28.84
C PRO A 232 -17.16 16.50 30.18
N SER A 233 -16.55 17.41 30.95
CA SER A 233 -16.09 17.11 32.31
C SER A 233 -17.23 16.75 33.25
N LYS A 234 -18.38 17.42 33.14
CA LYS A 234 -19.56 17.13 33.97
C LYS A 234 -20.21 15.81 33.58
N ILE A 235 -20.24 15.47 32.29
CA ILE A 235 -20.71 14.17 31.80
C ILE A 235 -19.84 13.02 32.35
N TRP A 236 -18.52 13.19 32.38
CA TRP A 236 -17.60 12.21 32.98
C TRP A 236 -17.89 11.95 34.46
N GLU A 237 -18.07 13.01 35.26
CA GLU A 237 -18.39 12.86 36.68
C GLU A 237 -19.78 12.21 36.89
N ARG A 238 -20.78 12.54 36.05
CA ARG A 238 -22.10 11.90 36.11
C ARG A 238 -22.06 10.40 35.84
N LEU A 239 -21.31 9.96 34.83
CA LEU A 239 -21.14 8.53 34.56
C LEU A 239 -20.48 7.81 35.75
N LYS A 240 -19.49 8.47 36.37
CA LYS A 240 -18.82 7.93 37.56
C LYS A 240 -19.77 7.84 38.77
N GLU A 241 -20.61 8.86 38.99
CA GLU A 241 -21.66 8.85 40.01
C GLU A 241 -22.71 7.76 39.71
N ASP A 242 -23.06 7.56 38.44
CA ASP A 242 -24.08 6.60 38.02
C ASP A 242 -23.69 5.14 38.26
N LEU A 243 -22.40 4.81 38.17
CA LEU A 243 -21.87 3.48 38.53
C LEU A 243 -22.14 3.10 40.00
N SER A 244 -22.40 4.06 40.88
CA SER A 244 -22.72 3.82 42.29
C SER A 244 -24.23 3.80 42.57
N ASN A 245 -25.08 4.01 41.57
CA ASN A 245 -26.54 3.99 41.71
C ASN A 245 -27.10 2.60 41.37
N GLU A 246 -28.02 2.10 42.20
CA GLU A 246 -28.84 0.93 41.88
C GLU A 246 -30.35 1.29 41.92
N PRO A 247 -31.07 1.26 40.79
CA PRO A 247 -30.58 1.00 39.42
C PRO A 247 -29.81 2.19 38.83
N ARG A 248 -28.92 1.91 37.86
CA ARG A 248 -28.27 2.95 37.05
C ARG A 248 -29.31 3.77 36.30
N LYS A 249 -29.12 5.08 36.22
CA LYS A 249 -30.07 6.01 35.59
C LYS A 249 -29.62 6.45 34.21
N LEU A 250 -28.32 6.54 33.96
CA LEU A 250 -27.76 7.06 32.71
C LEU A 250 -27.29 5.92 31.80
N ASP A 251 -26.61 4.93 32.36
CA ASP A 251 -26.19 3.72 31.68
C ASP A 251 -27.15 2.55 31.98
N THR A 252 -28.38 2.66 31.51
CA THR A 252 -29.44 1.67 31.77
C THR A 252 -29.18 0.30 31.13
N ASN A 253 -28.26 0.23 30.17
CA ASN A 253 -27.83 -1.02 29.53
C ASN A 253 -26.55 -1.59 30.16
N GLU A 254 -26.03 -0.97 31.21
CA GLU A 254 -24.83 -1.36 31.95
C GLU A 254 -23.61 -1.63 31.05
N ILE A 255 -23.45 -0.82 29.99
CA ILE A 255 -22.33 -1.00 29.04
C ILE A 255 -21.02 -0.46 29.58
N VAL A 256 -21.03 0.43 30.57
CA VAL A 256 -19.82 0.99 31.20
C VAL A 256 -19.37 0.07 32.33
N ASP A 257 -18.13 -0.39 32.25
CA ASP A 257 -17.52 -1.26 33.26
C ASP A 257 -16.91 -0.43 34.39
N GLU A 258 -16.00 0.49 34.05
CA GLU A 258 -15.30 1.33 35.01
C GLU A 258 -15.05 2.75 34.47
N VAL A 259 -15.23 3.76 35.33
CA VAL A 259 -14.78 5.14 35.09
C VAL A 259 -13.64 5.49 36.05
N GLY A 260 -12.41 5.31 35.58
CA GLY A 260 -11.19 5.65 36.31
C GLY A 260 -10.88 7.15 36.33
N LYS A 261 -9.69 7.51 36.83
CA LYS A 261 -9.23 8.92 36.89
C LYS A 261 -8.99 9.54 35.51
N ASP A 262 -8.45 8.74 34.59
CA ASP A 262 -8.05 9.17 33.23
C ASP A 262 -8.53 8.22 32.11
N THR A 263 -9.12 7.08 32.45
CA THR A 263 -9.57 6.08 31.46
C THR A 263 -10.99 5.61 31.81
N LEU A 264 -11.81 5.42 30.79
CA LEU A 264 -13.14 4.81 30.88
C LEU A 264 -13.14 3.52 30.08
N TYR A 265 -13.70 2.46 30.64
CA TYR A 265 -13.85 1.14 30.04
C TYR A 265 -15.33 0.83 29.77
N TRP A 266 -15.64 0.27 28.60
CA TRP A 266 -17.00 -0.11 28.22
C TRP A 266 -17.03 -1.33 27.30
N PHE A 267 -18.16 -2.02 27.23
CA PHE A 267 -18.38 -3.15 26.33
C PHE A 267 -18.95 -2.69 24.98
N ASP A 268 -18.37 -3.19 23.89
CA ASP A 268 -18.92 -2.98 22.55
C ASP A 268 -20.03 -4.00 22.19
N HIS A 269 -20.50 -3.96 20.94
CA HIS A 269 -21.55 -4.86 20.44
C HIS A 269 -21.16 -6.35 20.47
N ASN A 270 -19.87 -6.68 20.59
CA ASN A 270 -19.34 -8.04 20.68
C ASN A 270 -19.02 -8.46 22.13
N ALA A 271 -19.39 -7.63 23.12
CA ALA A 271 -19.02 -7.79 24.52
C ALA A 271 -17.50 -7.78 24.76
N GLU A 272 -16.73 -7.12 23.89
CA GLU A 272 -15.30 -6.89 24.10
C GLU A 272 -15.07 -5.57 24.86
N ILE A 273 -14.11 -5.57 25.80
CA ILE A 273 -13.76 -4.38 26.57
C ILE A 273 -12.98 -3.41 25.69
N GLN A 274 -13.51 -2.20 25.58
CA GLN A 274 -12.90 -1.06 24.92
C GLN A 274 -12.48 -0.02 25.97
N GLN A 275 -11.50 0.82 25.63
CA GLN A 275 -11.00 1.87 26.53
C GLN A 275 -10.87 3.23 25.83
N ILE A 276 -11.11 4.31 26.58
CA ILE A 276 -10.98 5.68 26.09
C ILE A 276 -10.34 6.55 27.16
N LYS A 277 -9.32 7.30 26.77
CA LYS A 277 -8.69 8.30 27.66
C LYS A 277 -9.62 9.49 27.85
N ARG A 278 -9.56 10.12 29.02
CA ARG A 278 -10.41 11.27 29.43
C ARG A 278 -10.37 12.42 28.43
N LYS A 279 -9.18 12.75 27.90
CA LYS A 279 -9.03 13.76 26.84
C LYS A 279 -9.79 13.36 25.56
N SER A 280 -9.67 12.11 25.13
CA SER A 280 -10.37 11.59 23.95
C SER A 280 -11.89 11.54 24.17
N PHE A 281 -12.33 11.21 25.39
CA PHE A 281 -13.74 11.27 25.78
C PHE A 281 -14.28 12.70 25.71
N TYR A 282 -13.53 13.71 26.16
CA TYR A 282 -13.98 15.11 26.07
C TYR A 282 -14.16 15.58 24.63
N ASN A 283 -13.29 15.13 23.74
CA ASN A 283 -13.42 15.38 22.31
C ASN A 283 -14.65 14.64 21.74
N LEU A 284 -14.89 13.40 22.16
CA LEU A 284 -16.06 12.63 21.75
C LEU A 284 -17.37 13.32 22.14
N VAL A 285 -17.50 13.72 23.41
CA VAL A 285 -18.71 14.42 23.89
C VAL A 285 -18.89 15.77 23.19
N SER A 286 -17.82 16.53 23.00
CA SER A 286 -17.88 17.81 22.26
C SER A 286 -18.33 17.60 20.80
N ARG A 287 -17.86 16.54 20.15
CA ARG A 287 -18.27 16.17 18.80
C ARG A 287 -19.74 15.75 18.73
N LEU A 288 -20.20 14.93 19.68
CA LEU A 288 -21.60 14.48 19.76
C LEU A 288 -22.57 15.63 20.08
N LYS A 289 -22.11 16.72 20.69
CA LYS A 289 -22.92 17.93 20.91
C LYS A 289 -23.08 18.82 19.67
N ASN A 290 -22.12 18.77 18.76
CA ASN A 290 -22.07 19.62 17.58
C ASN A 290 -22.63 18.93 16.33
N ASN A 291 -22.97 17.64 16.43
CA ASN A 291 -23.69 16.84 15.45
C ASN A 291 -25.17 16.77 15.82
#